data_AF-A0A2E2AWJ5-F1
#
_entry.id   AF-A0A2E2AWJ5-F1
#
_cell.length_a   1.000
_cell.length_b   1.000
_cell.length_c   1.000
_cell.angle_alpha   90.00
_cell.angle_beta   90.00
_cell.angle_gamma   90.00
#
_symmetry.space_group_name_H-M   'P 1'
#
loop_
_entity.id
_entity.type
_entity.pdbx_description
1 polymer ?
#
loop_
_entity_poly.entity_id
_entity_poly.type
_entity_poly.pdbx_seq_one_letter_code
_entity_poly.pdbx_strand_id
1 'polypeptide(L)' 'MKVKATWKSKNPFHPDISQLGYTKTVDVPDDTDLEELKQYAISDTRNGYLFDKLEVIIPQNNGNDA' A
#
# COMPACT_ATOMS: atom_id res chain seq x y z
N MET A 1 13.45 -4.39 -0.77
CA MET A 1 12.12 -4.86 -1.20
C MET A 1 11.25 -3.68 -1.59
N LYS A 2 10.16 -3.91 -2.32
CA LYS A 2 9.18 -2.87 -2.64
C LYS A 2 7.89 -3.15 -1.87
N VAL A 3 7.34 -2.15 -1.22
CA VAL A 3 6.08 -2.27 -0.46
C VAL A 3 5.02 -1.32 -1.00
N LYS A 4 3.76 -1.77 -1.00
CA LYS A 4 2.59 -1.01 -1.42
C LYS A 4 1.61 -0.90 -0.26
N ALA A 5 1.34 0.32 0.16
CA ALA A 5 0.25 0.62 1.08
C ALA A 5 -0.99 1.06 0.30
N THR A 6 -2.16 0.61 0.75
CA THR A 6 -3.47 0.94 0.16
C THR A 6 -4.37 1.55 1.23
N TRP A 7 -5.07 2.62 0.86
CA TRP A 7 -6.09 3.26 1.68
C TRP A 7 -7.40 3.35 0.91
N LYS A 8 -8.52 3.24 1.63
CA LYS A 8 -9.88 3.35 1.09
C LYS A 8 -10.59 4.54 1.68
N SER A 9 -11.46 5.17 0.90
CA SER A 9 -12.32 6.24 1.38
C SER A 9 -13.29 5.72 2.44
N LYS A 10 -13.53 6.53 3.48
CA LYS A 10 -14.61 6.31 4.44
C LYS A 10 -15.99 6.43 3.79
N ASN A 11 -16.09 7.15 2.67
CA ASN A 11 -17.30 7.24 1.86
C ASN A 11 -17.16 6.33 0.62
N PRO A 12 -17.76 5.14 0.63
CA PRO A 12 -17.70 4.20 -0.50
C PRO A 12 -18.59 4.63 -1.69
N PHE A 13 -19.42 5.66 -1.53
CA PHE A 13 -20.36 6.15 -2.55
C PHE A 13 -19.91 7.47 -3.17
N HIS A 14 -18.61 7.76 -3.16
CA HIS A 14 -18.08 8.95 -3.80
C HIS A 14 -18.29 8.85 -5.33
N PRO A 15 -18.86 9.87 -5.99
CA PRO A 15 -19.14 9.81 -7.43
C PRO A 15 -17.86 9.76 -8.28
N ASP A 16 -16.77 10.32 -7.77
CA ASP A 16 -15.45 10.22 -8.37
C ASP A 16 -14.71 8.98 -7.85
N ILE A 17 -14.52 8.00 -8.73
CA ILE A 17 -13.86 6.72 -8.46
C ILE A 17 -12.41 6.92 -8.00
N SER A 18 -11.73 7.95 -8.49
CA SER A 18 -10.34 8.23 -8.11
C SER A 18 -10.20 8.60 -6.63
N GLN A 19 -11.32 8.96 -5.97
CA GLN A 19 -11.36 9.28 -4.55
C GLN A 19 -11.82 8.11 -3.68
N LEU A 20 -12.14 6.94 -4.26
CA LEU A 20 -12.53 5.76 -3.47
C LEU A 20 -11.34 5.11 -2.76
N GLY A 21 -10.12 5.41 -3.18
CA GLY A 21 -8.91 4.95 -2.52
C GLY A 21 -7.66 5.47 -3.21
N TYR A 22 -6.54 5.32 -2.53
CA TYR A 22 -5.23 5.63 -3.10
C TYR A 22 -4.19 4.62 -2.63
N THR A 23 -3.06 4.59 -3.32
CA THR A 23 -1.95 3.71 -3.00
C THR A 23 -0.65 4.51 -2.98
N LYS A 24 0.32 4.02 -2.21
CA LYS A 24 1.68 4.56 -2.15
C LYS A 24 2.63 3.39 -2.18
N THR A 25 3.58 3.44 -3.10
CA THR A 25 4.60 2.40 -3.27
C THR A 25 5.96 2.99 -2.99
N VAL A 26 6.73 2.31 -2.16
CA VAL A 26 8.07 2.75 -1.75
C VAL A 26 9.04 1.58 -1.77
N ASP A 27 10.29 1.88 -2.10
CA ASP A 27 11.40 0.96 -1.98
C ASP A 27 11.99 1.07 -0.56
N VAL A 28 12.13 -0.06 0.12
CA VAL A 28 12.62 -0.15 1.51
C VAL A 28 13.68 -1.24 1.61
N PRO A 29 14.65 -1.12 2.53
CA PRO A 29 15.60 -2.19 2.83
C PRO A 29 14.90 -3.52 3.18
N ASP A 30 15.52 -4.65 2.83
CA ASP A 30 14.94 -5.99 3.05
C ASP A 30 14.83 -6.37 4.54
N ASP A 31 15.60 -5.72 5.40
CA ASP A 31 15.61 -5.89 6.87
C ASP A 31 14.63 -4.96 7.60
N THR A 32 13.86 -4.14 6.87
CA THR A 32 12.89 -3.22 7.47
C THR A 32 11.74 -3.98 8.12
N ASP A 33 11.39 -3.60 9.36
CA ASP A 33 10.24 -4.17 10.06
C ASP A 33 8.91 -3.78 9.36
N LEU A 34 8.15 -4.79 8.94
CA LEU A 34 6.86 -4.63 8.28
C LEU A 34 5.80 -4.03 9.21
N GLU A 35 5.86 -4.31 10.52
CA GLU A 35 4.90 -3.74 11.46
C GLU A 35 5.18 -2.25 11.66
N GLU A 36 6.45 -1.83 11.71
CA GLU A 36 6.81 -0.42 11.76
C GLU A 36 6.32 0.32 10.50
N LEU A 37 6.53 -0.27 9.32
CA LEU A 37 6.02 0.27 8.05
C LEU A 37 4.49 0.39 8.04
N LYS A 38 3.80 -0.58 8.63
CA LYS A 38 2.34 -0.53 8.77
C LYS A 38 1.91 0.58 9.72
N GLN A 39 2.59 0.79 10.85
CA GLN A 39 2.30 1.90 11.76
C GLN A 39 2.53 3.26 11.07
N TYR A 40 3.61 3.40 10.29
CA TYR A 40 3.80 4.59 9.47
C TYR A 40 2.66 4.80 8.47
N ALA A 41 2.25 3.75 7.74
CA ALA A 41 1.15 3.84 6.78
C ALA A 41 -0.19 4.22 7.45
N ILE A 42 -0.45 3.73 8.66
CA ILE A 42 -1.62 4.13 9.45
C ILE A 42 -1.52 5.61 9.83
N SER A 43 -0.35 6.08 10.30
CA SER A 43 -0.14 7.48 10.68
C SER A 43 -0.21 8.47 9.51
N ASP A 44 0.20 8.05 8.30
CA ASP A 44 0.16 8.83 7.04
C ASP A 44 -1.24 8.85 6.40
N THR A 45 -2.26 8.31 7.07
CA THR A 45 -3.63 8.25 6.55
C THR A 45 -4.21 9.64 6.38
N ARG A 46 -4.62 9.99 5.16
CA ARG A 46 -5.29 11.27 4.87
C ARG A 46 -6.68 11.32 5.51
N ASN A 47 -7.10 12.52 5.89
CA ASN A 47 -8.47 12.77 6.36
C ASN A 47 -9.49 12.25 5.33
N GLY A 48 -10.51 11.53 5.81
CA GLY A 48 -11.54 10.91 4.96
C GLY A 48 -11.18 9.50 4.45
N TYR A 49 -10.00 8.98 4.74
CA TYR A 49 -9.57 7.63 4.34
C TYR A 49 -9.29 6.73 5.54
N LEU A 50 -9.18 5.43 5.29
CA LEU A 50 -8.79 4.38 6.21
C LEU A 50 -7.69 3.55 5.57
N PHE A 51 -6.69 3.19 6.35
CA PHE A 51 -5.71 2.19 5.94
C PHE A 51 -6.41 0.85 5.69
N ASP A 52 -6.12 0.23 4.55
CA ASP A 52 -6.72 -1.05 4.13
C ASP A 52 -5.69 -2.18 4.27
N LYS A 53 -4.54 -2.07 3.61
CA LYS A 53 -3.50 -3.10 3.63
C LYS A 53 -2.12 -2.60 3.23
N LEU A 54 -1.11 -3.35 3.66
CA LEU A 54 0.28 -3.26 3.24
C LEU A 54 0.66 -4.57 2.54
N GLU A 55 1.24 -4.48 1.35
CA GLU A 55 1.62 -5.63 0.53
C GLU A 55 3.09 -5.52 0.12
N VAL A 56 3.84 -6.61 0.23
CA VAL A 56 5.21 -6.70 -0.32
C VAL A 56 5.11 -7.08 -1.80
N ILE A 57 5.65 -6.26 -2.68
CA ILE A 57 5.77 -6.55 -4.10
C ILE A 57 7.07 -7.30 -4.31
N ILE A 58 6.97 -8.63 -4.38
CA ILE A 58 8.08 -9.49 -4.78
C ILE A 58 8.10 -9.48 -6.32
N PRO A 59 9.22 -9.11 -6.97
CA PRO A 59 9.32 -9.27 -8.41
C PRO A 59 9.13 -10.76 -8.75
N GLN A 60 8.14 -11.08 -9.57
CA GLN A 60 8.04 -12.42 -10.11
C GLN A 60 9.25 -12.65 -11.01
N ASN A 61 10.20 -13.46 -10.54
CA ASN A 61 11.15 -14.11 -11.42
C ASN A 61 10.31 -15.05 -12.31
N ASN A 62 9.92 -14.56 -13.48
CA ASN A 62 9.50 -15.41 -14.58
C ASN A 62 10.74 -16.19 -15.00
N GLY A 63 10.98 -17.33 -14.34
CA GLY A 63 11.89 -18.35 -14.83
C GLY A 63 11.33 -18.90 -16.14
N ASN A 64 11.64 -18.20 -17.23
CA ASN A 64 11.77 -18.84 -18.53
C ASN A 64 13.08 -19.62 -18.50
N ASP A 65 13.06 -20.78 -17.85
CA ASP A 65 14.05 -21.80 -18.14
C ASP A 65 13.68 -22.44 -19.49
N ALA A 66 14.69 -22.49 -20.34
CA ALA A 66 14.67 -22.78 -21.77
C ALA A 66 14.21 -24.20 -22.15
#